data_AF-A0A7H0GTG4-F1
#
_entry.id   AF-A0A7H0GTG4-F1
#
_cell.length_a   1.000
_cell.length_b   1.000
_cell.length_c   1.000
_cell.angle_alpha   90.00
_cell.angle_beta   90.00
_cell.angle_gamma   90.00
#
_symmetry.space_group_name_H-M   'P 1'
#
loop_
_entity.id
_entity.type
_entity.pdbx_description
1 polymer ?
#
loop_
_entity_poly.entity_id
_entity_poly.type
_entity_poly.pdbx_seq_one_letter_code
_entity_poly.pdbx_strand_id
1 'polypeptide(L)'
;MAAKEPNPPSAPAFPEWLPNPISVLGSVLARKTALAFRLSLLLTASMLLLACEEDTRIPGFPSPPLVVTEATPHGWTYETMGVPATTTVKFSPGPATPILGTGSVRFTTTATHNHSFNFSRVRNTQYAGTLLSSITELSYATFVERRDTLVDTPFFVLHADNNGDGTADDILNFTPWYQTAQFIVPAGISVPEQWVSRNNTWQTWDVLHGGFFIVTDVLSDPDNNGRLITLASYIQKYPHATIRNVGNGRGGIRVGLGGPTFANNFIGYVDNVKIGIAGQTTTYDFEN
;
A
#
# COMPACT_ATOMS: atom_id res chain seq x y z
N MET A 1 10.69 -77.40 15.31
CA MET A 1 11.54 -76.19 15.41
C MET A 1 11.03 -75.39 16.60
N ALA A 2 11.36 -75.86 17.81
CA ALA A 2 12.56 -75.53 18.60
C ALA A 2 12.21 -74.37 19.56
N ALA A 3 11.43 -74.60 20.63
CA ALA A 3 11.69 -75.39 21.84
C ALA A 3 12.81 -74.79 22.73
N LYS A 4 12.32 -73.94 23.65
CA LYS A 4 12.84 -73.48 24.95
C LYS A 4 14.01 -74.31 25.54
N GLU A 5 15.14 -73.66 25.79
CA GLU A 5 16.23 -74.19 26.63
C GLU A 5 16.22 -73.60 28.05
N PRO A 6 16.77 -74.32 29.05
CA PRO A 6 16.53 -74.09 30.48
C PRO A 6 17.69 -73.36 31.20
N ASN A 7 17.35 -72.72 32.33
CA ASN A 7 18.32 -72.08 33.26
C ASN A 7 19.23 -73.11 33.96
N PRO A 8 20.52 -72.78 34.17
CA PRO A 8 21.38 -73.42 35.17
C PRO A 8 21.47 -72.63 36.50
N PRO A 9 22.04 -73.21 37.57
CA PRO A 9 21.50 -73.18 38.93
C PRO A 9 22.10 -72.13 39.89
N SER A 10 21.45 -72.02 41.05
CA SER A 10 21.76 -71.13 42.18
C SER A 10 22.79 -71.68 43.19
N ALA A 11 23.29 -70.75 44.02
CA ALA A 11 23.95 -70.87 45.35
C ALA A 11 25.50 -70.95 45.36
N PRO A 12 26.21 -70.45 46.41
CA PRO A 12 25.77 -70.25 47.80
C PRO A 12 26.09 -68.86 48.41
N ALA A 13 25.83 -68.74 49.71
CA ALA A 13 25.65 -67.52 50.48
C ALA A 13 26.73 -67.29 51.58
N PHE A 14 26.74 -66.05 52.09
CA PHE A 14 27.24 -65.55 53.40
C PHE A 14 28.78 -65.41 53.61
N PRO A 15 29.28 -64.51 54.50
CA PRO A 15 28.61 -63.96 55.70
C PRO A 15 28.75 -62.45 56.01
N GLU A 16 27.93 -62.08 57.00
CA GLU A 16 27.90 -60.86 57.83
C GLU A 16 29.25 -60.30 58.26
N TRP A 17 29.39 -58.98 58.19
CA TRP A 17 30.06 -58.18 59.22
C TRP A 17 29.37 -56.81 59.34
N LEU A 18 28.70 -56.58 60.46
CA LEU A 18 28.49 -55.24 61.03
C LEU A 18 29.46 -55.10 62.21
N PRO A 19 29.97 -53.88 62.46
CA PRO A 19 29.28 -53.04 63.44
C PRO A 19 29.15 -51.55 63.04
N ASN A 20 28.06 -50.96 63.55
CA ASN A 20 27.77 -49.54 63.81
C ASN A 20 28.91 -48.78 64.55
N PRO A 21 28.80 -47.49 64.94
CA PRO A 21 27.81 -46.42 64.63
C PRO A 21 28.51 -45.08 64.24
N ILE A 22 27.73 -44.00 64.12
CA ILE A 22 28.01 -42.60 64.54
C ILE A 22 27.54 -41.57 63.49
N SER A 23 26.39 -40.98 63.81
CA SER A 23 25.95 -39.59 63.65
C SER A 23 26.63 -38.67 62.62
N VAL A 24 25.86 -37.90 61.86
CA VAL A 24 25.44 -36.52 62.19
C VAL A 24 24.68 -35.93 60.98
N LEU A 25 23.65 -35.15 61.32
CA LEU A 25 22.88 -34.21 60.51
C LEU A 25 23.54 -33.58 59.27
N GLY A 26 22.69 -33.36 58.25
CA GLY A 26 22.92 -32.47 57.10
C GLY A 26 22.89 -33.28 55.80
N SER A 27 22.03 -33.05 54.81
CA SER A 27 21.47 -31.80 54.34
C SER A 27 20.30 -32.12 53.39
N VAL A 28 19.09 -31.68 53.73
CA VAL A 28 17.90 -31.69 52.86
C VAL A 28 17.94 -30.52 51.85
N LEU A 29 19.13 -30.15 51.37
CA LEU A 29 19.33 -28.96 50.54
C LEU A 29 20.08 -29.24 49.23
N ALA A 30 19.93 -30.45 48.66
CA ALA A 30 20.53 -30.81 47.37
C ALA A 30 19.54 -31.45 46.37
N ARG A 31 18.22 -31.26 46.57
CA ARG A 31 17.18 -31.74 45.63
C ARG A 31 16.24 -30.65 45.10
N LYS A 32 16.59 -29.37 45.26
CA LYS A 32 15.82 -28.24 44.68
C LYS A 32 16.58 -27.38 43.66
N THR A 33 17.80 -27.77 43.29
CA THR A 33 18.65 -27.01 42.36
C THR A 33 19.01 -27.75 41.07
N ALA A 34 18.27 -28.81 40.71
CA ALA A 34 18.39 -29.47 39.41
C ALA A 34 17.16 -29.31 38.50
N LEU A 35 16.03 -28.79 39.03
CA LEU A 35 14.81 -28.60 38.25
C LEU A 35 14.63 -27.16 37.73
N ALA A 36 15.27 -26.17 38.36
CA ALA A 36 15.19 -24.77 37.93
C ALA A 36 16.10 -24.43 36.72
N PHE A 37 17.10 -25.26 36.43
CA PHE A 37 18.04 -25.02 35.34
C PHE A 37 17.62 -25.64 33.99
N ARG A 38 16.73 -26.64 33.99
CA ARG A 38 16.20 -27.23 32.75
C ARG A 38 14.95 -26.54 32.21
N LEU A 39 14.24 -25.77 33.04
CA LEU A 39 13.08 -24.99 32.58
C LEU A 39 13.46 -23.60 32.03
N SER A 40 14.60 -23.04 32.46
CA SER A 40 15.11 -21.77 31.92
C SER A 40 15.76 -21.92 30.54
N LEU A 41 16.26 -23.11 30.18
CA LEU A 41 16.86 -23.37 28.87
C LEU A 41 15.81 -23.67 27.77
N LEU A 42 14.59 -24.06 28.16
CA LEU A 42 13.48 -24.30 27.25
C LEU A 42 12.64 -23.04 26.98
N LEU A 43 12.67 -22.03 27.87
CA LEU A 43 11.98 -20.75 27.63
C LEU A 43 12.82 -19.76 26.81
N THR A 44 14.16 -19.82 26.85
CA THR A 44 15.00 -18.97 25.99
C THR A 44 15.11 -19.51 24.56
N ALA A 45 14.85 -20.79 24.31
CA ALA A 45 14.80 -21.35 22.96
C ALA A 45 13.50 -20.97 22.21
N SER A 46 12.38 -20.77 22.92
CA SER A 46 11.14 -20.27 22.31
C SER A 46 11.08 -18.74 22.15
N MET A 47 11.87 -17.97 22.91
CA MET A 47 12.03 -16.52 22.65
C MET A 47 13.08 -16.21 21.59
N LEU A 48 13.96 -17.15 21.25
CA LEU A 48 14.92 -17.00 20.15
C LEU A 48 14.37 -17.51 18.79
N LEU A 49 13.19 -18.14 18.77
CA LEU A 49 12.48 -18.51 17.53
C LEU A 49 11.46 -17.45 17.06
N LEU A 50 11.32 -16.33 17.78
CA LEU A 50 10.37 -15.26 17.47
C LEU A 50 11.02 -13.96 16.96
N ALA A 51 12.32 -13.99 16.64
CA ALA A 51 13.07 -12.84 16.15
C ALA A 51 13.72 -13.06 14.77
N CYS A 52 13.29 -14.07 14.03
CA CYS A 52 13.78 -14.31 12.67
C CYS A 52 12.62 -14.67 11.73
N GLU A 53 11.63 -13.78 11.65
CA GLU A 53 11.03 -13.50 10.34
C GLU A 53 11.90 -12.39 9.72
N GLU A 54 13.17 -12.73 9.42
CA GLU A 54 13.85 -12.03 8.35
C GLU A 54 13.02 -12.28 7.11
N ASP A 55 12.55 -11.19 6.51
CA ASP A 55 11.86 -11.12 5.23
C ASP A 55 12.75 -11.76 4.17
N THR A 56 12.75 -13.09 4.06
CA THR A 56 13.40 -13.87 3.00
C THR A 56 12.62 -13.74 1.70
N ARG A 57 12.12 -12.55 1.39
CA ARG A 57 11.78 -12.20 0.01
C ARG A 57 13.09 -12.13 -0.75
N ILE A 58 13.36 -13.19 -1.50
CA ILE A 58 14.40 -13.17 -2.54
C ILE A 58 14.19 -11.88 -3.34
N PRO A 59 15.18 -10.98 -3.43
CA PRO A 59 15.05 -9.80 -4.26
C PRO A 59 14.84 -10.27 -5.71
N GLY A 60 13.65 -10.02 -6.26
CA GLY A 60 13.40 -10.22 -7.69
C GLY A 60 12.10 -10.90 -8.10
N PHE A 61 11.26 -11.41 -7.18
CA PHE A 61 9.91 -11.84 -7.57
C PHE A 61 8.88 -10.75 -7.27
N PRO A 62 8.15 -10.26 -8.28
CA PRO A 62 7.05 -9.34 -8.02
C PRO A 62 6.01 -10.05 -7.15
N SER A 63 5.58 -9.41 -6.06
CA SER A 63 4.44 -9.88 -5.28
C SER A 63 3.22 -10.01 -6.20
N PRO A 64 2.37 -11.04 -6.04
CA PRO A 64 1.09 -11.06 -6.73
C PRO A 64 0.30 -9.78 -6.40
N PRO A 65 -0.51 -9.26 -7.35
CA PRO A 65 -1.40 -8.14 -7.09
C PRO A 65 -2.35 -8.43 -5.91
N LEU A 66 -2.64 -7.39 -5.13
CA LEU A 66 -3.69 -7.41 -4.12
C LEU A 66 -5.03 -7.16 -4.79
N VAL A 67 -5.93 -8.15 -4.69
CA VAL A 67 -7.29 -8.06 -5.23
C VAL A 67 -8.16 -7.21 -4.30
N VAL A 68 -8.56 -6.04 -4.81
CA VAL A 68 -9.38 -5.06 -4.11
C VAL A 68 -10.85 -5.25 -4.51
N THR A 69 -11.69 -5.56 -3.53
CA THR A 69 -13.16 -5.65 -3.69
C THR A 69 -13.84 -4.87 -2.57
N GLU A 70 -15.17 -4.76 -2.61
CA GLU A 70 -15.93 -4.22 -1.46
C GLU A 70 -15.69 -5.03 -0.17
N ALA A 71 -15.55 -6.34 -0.30
CA ALA A 71 -15.33 -7.25 0.83
C ALA A 71 -13.88 -7.19 1.33
N THR A 72 -12.93 -6.91 0.44
CA THR A 72 -11.49 -6.83 0.72
C THR A 72 -10.92 -5.50 0.20
N PRO A 73 -11.22 -4.37 0.86
CA PRO A 73 -10.91 -3.06 0.32
C PRO A 73 -9.41 -2.71 0.35
N HIS A 74 -8.58 -3.40 1.13
CA HIS A 74 -7.14 -3.10 1.27
C HIS A 74 -6.82 -1.60 1.45
N GLY A 75 -7.61 -0.92 2.29
CA GLY A 75 -7.48 0.52 2.57
C GLY A 75 -8.15 1.45 1.55
N TRP A 76 -8.66 0.92 0.43
CA TRP A 76 -9.39 1.69 -0.56
C TRP A 76 -10.83 1.96 -0.12
N THR A 77 -11.27 3.20 -0.30
CA THR A 77 -12.63 3.64 0.02
C THR A 77 -13.14 4.57 -1.06
N TYR A 78 -14.46 4.58 -1.29
CA TYR A 78 -15.08 5.52 -2.20
C TYR A 78 -15.37 6.86 -1.56
N GLU A 79 -15.33 7.88 -2.40
CA GLU A 79 -15.86 9.19 -2.09
C GLU A 79 -16.58 9.72 -3.32
N THR A 80 -17.81 10.17 -3.11
CA THR A 80 -18.51 11.06 -4.04
C THR A 80 -18.79 12.38 -3.33
N MET A 81 -18.50 13.49 -3.99
CA MET A 81 -18.75 14.85 -3.50
C MET A 81 -19.63 15.61 -4.50
N GLY A 82 -20.31 16.64 -4.01
CA GLY A 82 -21.20 17.51 -4.79
C GLY A 82 -22.65 17.44 -4.30
N VAL A 83 -23.41 18.52 -4.51
CA VAL A 83 -24.82 18.65 -4.08
C VAL A 83 -25.67 19.22 -5.22
N PRO A 84 -26.56 18.43 -5.85
CA PRO A 84 -26.61 16.95 -5.78
C PRO A 84 -25.34 16.33 -6.41
N ALA A 85 -24.97 15.13 -5.99
CA ALA A 85 -23.87 14.40 -6.59
C ALA A 85 -24.21 14.02 -8.05
N THR A 86 -23.40 14.47 -9.00
CA THR A 86 -23.54 14.18 -10.43
C THR A 86 -22.45 13.25 -10.97
N THR A 87 -21.63 12.69 -10.07
CA THR A 87 -20.58 11.74 -10.42
C THR A 87 -20.77 10.44 -9.65
N THR A 88 -20.32 9.31 -10.21
CA THR A 88 -20.33 8.02 -9.53
C THR A 88 -18.97 7.33 -9.60
N VAL A 89 -18.68 6.51 -8.60
CA VAL A 89 -17.54 5.59 -8.53
C VAL A 89 -18.02 4.24 -7.99
N LYS A 90 -17.54 3.15 -8.58
CA LYS A 90 -17.76 1.77 -8.11
C LYS A 90 -16.75 0.82 -8.74
N PHE A 91 -16.52 -0.34 -8.15
CA PHE A 91 -15.95 -1.47 -8.88
C PHE A 91 -16.95 -1.98 -9.93
N SER A 92 -16.44 -2.44 -11.05
CA SER A 92 -17.22 -2.90 -12.21
C SER A 92 -16.38 -3.88 -13.01
N PRO A 93 -16.99 -4.76 -13.83
CA PRO A 93 -16.26 -5.41 -14.91
C PRO A 93 -15.50 -4.37 -15.72
N GLY A 94 -14.23 -4.65 -16.01
CA GLY A 94 -13.36 -3.70 -16.70
C GLY A 94 -13.63 -3.64 -18.20
N PRO A 95 -13.31 -2.51 -18.84
CA PRO A 95 -13.55 -2.32 -20.27
C PRO A 95 -12.54 -3.10 -21.10
N ALA A 96 -12.98 -3.55 -22.28
CA ALA A 96 -12.16 -4.32 -23.22
C ALA A 96 -11.49 -5.52 -22.50
N THR A 97 -10.18 -5.66 -22.62
CA THR A 97 -9.39 -6.56 -21.77
C THR A 97 -8.73 -5.71 -20.69
N PRO A 98 -9.17 -5.84 -19.42
CA PRO A 98 -8.51 -5.19 -18.29
C PRO A 98 -7.02 -5.55 -18.22
N ILE A 99 -6.22 -4.66 -17.61
CA ILE A 99 -4.77 -4.92 -17.50
C ILE A 99 -4.52 -6.03 -16.49
N LEU A 100 -5.25 -6.01 -15.37
CA LEU A 100 -5.26 -7.05 -14.36
C LEU A 100 -6.67 -7.62 -14.24
N GLY A 101 -6.74 -8.88 -13.78
CA GLY A 101 -7.99 -9.54 -13.44
C GLY A 101 -9.11 -9.40 -14.48
N THR A 102 -10.32 -9.07 -14.00
CA THR A 102 -11.54 -8.91 -14.80
C THR A 102 -12.28 -7.61 -14.52
N GLY A 103 -11.88 -6.88 -13.49
CA GLY A 103 -12.54 -5.68 -13.01
C GLY A 103 -11.76 -4.38 -13.28
N SER A 104 -12.31 -3.29 -12.76
CA SER A 104 -11.63 -2.00 -12.59
C SER A 104 -12.48 -1.08 -11.73
N VAL A 105 -11.91 0.05 -11.32
CA VAL A 105 -12.70 1.18 -10.79
C VAL A 105 -13.35 1.91 -11.95
N ARG A 106 -14.67 2.01 -11.96
CA ARG A 106 -15.44 2.77 -12.97
C ARG A 106 -15.89 4.11 -12.41
N PHE A 107 -15.63 5.17 -13.16
CA PHE A 107 -16.09 6.53 -12.91
C PHE A 107 -17.07 6.99 -13.97
N THR A 108 -18.13 7.72 -13.57
CA THR A 108 -19.03 8.39 -14.52
C THR A 108 -19.42 9.79 -14.09
N THR A 109 -19.75 10.65 -15.06
CA THR A 109 -20.53 11.89 -14.84
C THR A 109 -21.92 11.74 -15.46
N THR A 110 -22.91 12.45 -14.94
CA THR A 110 -24.24 12.52 -15.58
C THR A 110 -24.19 13.42 -16.82
N ALA A 111 -25.25 13.37 -17.63
CA ALA A 111 -25.39 14.22 -18.82
C ALA A 111 -25.58 15.72 -18.50
N THR A 112 -25.88 16.05 -17.25
CA THR A 112 -26.12 17.41 -16.75
C THR A 112 -25.22 17.74 -15.57
N HIS A 113 -24.01 17.17 -15.54
CA HIS A 113 -22.93 17.58 -14.66
C HIS A 113 -22.63 19.07 -14.89
N ASN A 114 -23.28 19.87 -14.06
CA ASN A 114 -23.38 21.32 -14.16
C ASN A 114 -22.11 22.02 -13.68
N HIS A 115 -20.92 21.66 -14.20
CA HIS A 115 -19.61 22.27 -13.88
C HIS A 115 -19.48 22.65 -12.38
N SER A 116 -20.03 21.78 -11.55
CA SER A 116 -20.14 21.99 -10.12
C SER A 116 -19.07 21.11 -9.51
N PHE A 117 -18.46 21.54 -8.40
CA PHE A 117 -17.41 20.84 -7.65
C PHE A 117 -17.84 19.43 -7.18
N ASN A 118 -18.06 18.53 -8.12
CA ASN A 118 -18.37 17.14 -7.92
C ASN A 118 -17.13 16.35 -8.24
N PHE A 119 -16.88 15.38 -7.39
CA PHE A 119 -15.75 14.50 -7.52
C PHE A 119 -16.20 13.10 -7.20
N SER A 120 -15.65 12.13 -7.92
CA SER A 120 -15.75 10.72 -7.58
C SER A 120 -14.36 10.14 -7.50
N ARG A 121 -14.02 9.49 -6.39
CA ARG A 121 -12.64 9.10 -6.06
C ARG A 121 -12.61 7.74 -5.38
N VAL A 122 -11.53 6.99 -5.65
CA VAL A 122 -11.04 5.95 -4.75
C VAL A 122 -9.87 6.49 -3.96
N ARG A 123 -9.81 6.17 -2.67
CA ARG A 123 -8.84 6.75 -1.73
C ARG A 123 -8.22 5.66 -0.88
N ASN A 124 -6.89 5.62 -0.81
CA ASN A 124 -6.17 4.67 0.04
C ASN A 124 -5.76 5.33 1.37
N THR A 125 -6.15 4.72 2.49
CA THR A 125 -5.92 5.22 3.86
C THR A 125 -4.66 4.68 4.53
N GLN A 126 -4.03 3.64 3.98
CA GLN A 126 -2.96 2.87 4.64
C GLN A 126 -1.58 3.53 4.54
N TYR A 127 -1.41 4.51 3.67
CA TYR A 127 -0.11 5.14 3.42
C TYR A 127 0.18 6.37 4.29
N ALA A 128 -0.72 6.76 5.19
CA ALA A 128 -0.48 7.91 6.06
C ALA A 128 0.78 7.74 6.93
N GLY A 129 1.58 8.80 7.05
CA GLY A 129 2.87 8.80 7.73
C GLY A 129 4.03 8.27 6.89
N THR A 130 3.79 7.77 5.67
CA THR A 130 4.87 7.35 4.77
C THR A 130 5.64 8.56 4.28
N LEU A 131 6.97 8.52 4.40
CA LEU A 131 7.85 9.56 3.89
C LEU A 131 7.76 9.65 2.36
N LEU A 132 7.60 10.86 1.80
CA LEU A 132 7.51 11.01 0.34
C LEU A 132 8.79 10.53 -0.36
N SER A 133 9.95 10.70 0.27
CA SER A 133 11.23 10.24 -0.26
C SER A 133 11.42 8.73 -0.24
N SER A 134 10.54 7.96 0.42
CA SER A 134 10.56 6.49 0.35
C SER A 134 9.71 5.95 -0.79
N ILE A 135 8.97 6.78 -1.52
CA ILE A 135 8.20 6.33 -2.68
C ILE A 135 9.18 5.96 -3.81
N THR A 136 9.18 4.69 -4.20
CA THR A 136 10.03 4.13 -5.26
C THR A 136 9.26 3.74 -6.51
N GLU A 137 7.93 3.66 -6.43
CA GLU A 137 7.05 3.45 -7.59
C GLU A 137 5.71 4.14 -7.35
N LEU A 138 5.20 4.83 -8.37
CA LEU A 138 3.87 5.42 -8.34
C LEU A 138 3.33 5.45 -9.76
N SER A 139 2.37 4.57 -10.06
CA SER A 139 1.76 4.50 -11.39
C SER A 139 0.33 4.00 -11.32
N TYR A 140 -0.44 4.27 -12.37
CA TYR A 140 -1.77 3.71 -12.55
C TYR A 140 -2.13 3.64 -14.03
N ALA A 141 -3.11 2.83 -14.38
CA ALA A 141 -3.65 2.78 -15.71
C ALA A 141 -5.05 3.37 -15.80
N THR A 142 -5.36 3.98 -16.93
CA THR A 142 -6.67 4.52 -17.24
C THR A 142 -7.20 4.01 -18.57
N PHE A 143 -8.51 3.83 -18.67
CA PHE A 143 -9.22 3.63 -19.93
C PHE A 143 -10.35 4.64 -20.01
N VAL A 144 -10.35 5.50 -21.03
CA VAL A 144 -11.46 6.43 -21.28
C VAL A 144 -12.38 5.80 -22.31
N GLU A 145 -13.61 5.45 -21.92
CA GLU A 145 -14.62 4.92 -22.86
C GLU A 145 -15.35 6.07 -23.57
N ARG A 146 -15.73 7.10 -22.80
CA ARG A 146 -16.48 8.25 -23.32
C ARG A 146 -16.12 9.52 -22.56
N ARG A 147 -16.03 10.64 -23.27
CA ARG A 147 -15.85 11.99 -22.73
C ARG A 147 -16.23 13.03 -23.79
N ASP A 148 -16.65 14.20 -23.33
CA ASP A 148 -17.04 15.31 -24.21
C ASP A 148 -15.84 16.23 -24.55
N THR A 149 -14.76 16.19 -23.75
CA THR A 149 -13.51 16.96 -23.98
C THR A 149 -12.31 16.02 -24.05
N LEU A 150 -11.18 16.46 -24.61
CA LEU A 150 -9.95 15.63 -24.66
C LEU A 150 -9.11 15.71 -23.38
N VAL A 151 -9.39 16.67 -22.49
CA VAL A 151 -8.60 16.94 -21.28
C VAL A 151 -9.05 16.07 -20.11
N ASP A 152 -10.30 15.61 -20.13
CA ASP A 152 -10.88 14.80 -19.08
C ASP A 152 -10.30 13.38 -19.07
N THR A 153 -9.63 13.04 -17.99
CA THR A 153 -9.04 11.71 -17.70
C THR A 153 -8.93 11.55 -16.19
N PRO A 154 -9.05 10.34 -15.61
CA PRO A 154 -8.83 10.16 -14.18
C PRO A 154 -7.44 10.65 -13.76
N PHE A 155 -7.37 11.39 -12.65
CA PHE A 155 -6.17 12.03 -12.14
C PHE A 155 -5.73 11.44 -10.79
N PHE A 156 -4.47 11.63 -10.44
CA PHE A 156 -3.87 11.14 -9.21
C PHE A 156 -3.62 12.30 -8.23
N VAL A 157 -3.93 12.10 -6.95
CA VAL A 157 -3.72 13.10 -5.90
C VAL A 157 -2.95 12.52 -4.72
N LEU A 158 -1.97 13.28 -4.25
CA LEU A 158 -1.22 13.03 -3.04
C LEU A 158 -1.42 14.19 -2.06
N HIS A 159 -1.76 13.87 -0.81
CA HIS A 159 -1.80 14.86 0.27
C HIS A 159 -0.52 14.78 1.08
N ALA A 160 0.15 15.92 1.26
CA ALA A 160 1.43 16.00 1.95
C ALA A 160 1.30 16.83 3.23
N ASP A 161 1.82 16.29 4.33
CA ASP A 161 2.21 17.02 5.53
C ASP A 161 3.68 17.39 5.35
N ASN A 162 3.97 18.66 5.13
CA ASN A 162 5.29 19.18 4.78
C ASN A 162 6.03 19.80 5.98
N ASN A 163 5.32 20.00 7.11
CA ASN A 163 5.83 20.67 8.29
C ASN A 163 5.90 19.76 9.54
N GLY A 164 5.27 18.58 9.49
CA GLY A 164 5.27 17.56 10.55
C GLY A 164 4.22 17.76 11.65
N ASP A 165 3.22 18.62 11.46
CA ASP A 165 2.20 18.94 12.46
C ASP A 165 1.02 17.94 12.50
N GLY A 166 1.02 16.94 11.61
CA GLY A 166 -0.05 15.98 11.50
C GLY A 166 -1.27 16.52 10.75
N THR A 167 -1.12 17.53 9.92
CA THR A 167 -2.16 18.03 9.01
C THR A 167 -1.64 18.03 7.57
N ALA A 168 -2.54 17.93 6.60
CA ALA A 168 -2.12 18.00 5.20
C ALA A 168 -1.97 19.48 4.83
N ASP A 169 -0.75 19.91 4.53
CA ASP A 169 -0.42 21.26 4.09
C ASP A 169 -0.70 21.45 2.60
N ASP A 170 -0.27 20.50 1.78
CA ASP A 170 -0.33 20.59 0.32
C ASP A 170 -1.13 19.46 -0.31
N ILE A 171 -1.72 19.77 -1.45
CA ILE A 171 -2.38 18.83 -2.35
C ILE A 171 -1.60 18.80 -3.66
N LEU A 172 -0.87 17.73 -3.90
CA LEU A 172 -0.12 17.52 -5.13
C LEU A 172 -1.01 16.77 -6.12
N ASN A 173 -1.34 17.43 -7.23
CA ASN A 173 -2.24 16.90 -8.25
C ASN A 173 -1.48 16.58 -9.54
N PHE A 174 -1.57 15.34 -9.99
CA PHE A 174 -1.07 14.85 -11.26
C PHE A 174 -2.26 14.59 -12.19
N THR A 175 -2.29 15.28 -13.32
CA THR A 175 -3.32 15.04 -14.35
C THR A 175 -2.64 14.63 -15.65
N PRO A 176 -3.17 13.60 -16.35
CA PRO A 176 -2.66 13.18 -17.65
C PRO A 176 -2.54 14.29 -18.70
N TRP A 177 -3.49 15.25 -18.73
CA TRP A 177 -3.50 16.36 -19.68
C TRP A 177 -2.23 17.23 -19.61
N TYR A 178 -1.67 17.41 -18.42
CA TYR A 178 -0.49 18.24 -18.19
C TYR A 178 0.85 17.48 -18.35
N GLN A 179 0.84 16.23 -18.84
CA GLN A 179 2.04 15.42 -19.03
C GLN A 179 2.56 15.44 -20.49
N THR A 180 2.22 16.48 -21.24
CA THR A 180 2.62 16.68 -22.64
C THR A 180 3.71 17.74 -22.75
N ALA A 181 4.44 17.75 -23.87
CA ALA A 181 5.48 18.75 -24.13
C ALA A 181 4.96 20.20 -24.01
N GLN A 182 3.67 20.44 -24.31
CA GLN A 182 3.02 21.74 -24.20
C GLN A 182 3.12 22.34 -22.79
N PHE A 183 3.03 21.53 -21.74
CA PHE A 183 3.04 22.01 -20.36
C PHE A 183 4.40 21.78 -19.67
N ILE A 184 5.07 20.67 -20.00
CA ILE A 184 6.35 20.31 -19.39
C ILE A 184 7.47 21.28 -19.81
N VAL A 185 7.56 21.62 -21.10
CA VAL A 185 8.65 22.46 -21.63
C VAL A 185 8.60 23.88 -21.05
N PRO A 186 7.45 24.59 -21.06
CA PRO A 186 7.38 25.93 -20.47
C PRO A 186 7.60 25.96 -18.96
N ALA A 187 7.25 24.88 -18.25
CA ALA A 187 7.51 24.76 -16.81
C ALA A 187 9.00 24.61 -16.47
N GLY A 188 9.85 24.30 -17.46
CA GLY A 188 11.29 24.12 -17.27
C GLY A 188 11.62 22.92 -16.38
N ILE A 189 10.73 21.94 -16.30
CA ILE A 189 10.93 20.71 -15.52
C ILE A 189 11.41 19.58 -16.44
N SER A 190 12.31 18.73 -15.91
CA SER A 190 12.84 17.58 -16.64
C SER A 190 12.06 16.32 -16.28
N VAL A 191 10.90 16.13 -16.90
CA VAL A 191 10.09 14.91 -16.77
C VAL A 191 9.81 14.31 -18.16
N PRO A 192 9.66 12.98 -18.29
CA PRO A 192 9.27 12.37 -19.54
C PRO A 192 7.88 12.82 -19.99
N GLU A 193 7.71 13.04 -21.30
CA GLU A 193 6.38 13.18 -21.90
C GLU A 193 5.63 11.84 -21.84
N GLN A 194 4.36 11.87 -21.39
CA GLN A 194 3.53 10.67 -21.21
C GLN A 194 2.37 10.57 -22.20
N TRP A 195 2.41 11.41 -23.24
CA TRP A 195 1.44 11.48 -24.34
C TRP A 195 0.04 11.97 -23.93
N VAL A 196 -0.76 12.32 -24.95
CA VAL A 196 -2.17 12.68 -24.77
C VAL A 196 -3.00 11.43 -24.48
N SER A 197 -3.98 11.55 -23.59
CA SER A 197 -4.93 10.46 -23.32
C SER A 197 -5.83 10.19 -24.52
N ARG A 198 -6.19 8.92 -24.72
CA ARG A 198 -6.93 8.39 -25.88
C ARG A 198 -8.18 7.67 -25.42
N ASN A 199 -9.23 7.75 -26.22
CA ASN A 199 -10.42 6.96 -25.99
C ASN A 199 -10.18 5.49 -26.40
N ASN A 200 -10.87 4.58 -25.72
CA ASN A 200 -10.91 3.16 -26.01
C ASN A 200 -9.54 2.46 -26.04
N THR A 201 -8.61 2.92 -25.22
CA THR A 201 -7.27 2.35 -25.10
C THR A 201 -6.79 2.48 -23.66
N TRP A 202 -6.24 1.40 -23.11
CA TRP A 202 -5.55 1.44 -21.83
C TRP A 202 -4.23 2.20 -21.96
N GLN A 203 -4.02 3.17 -21.07
CA GLN A 203 -2.77 3.92 -20.96
C GLN A 203 -2.29 3.91 -19.52
N THR A 204 -0.98 3.73 -19.33
CA THR A 204 -0.34 3.77 -18.02
C THR A 204 0.40 5.09 -17.84
N TRP A 205 0.27 5.65 -16.64
CA TRP A 205 0.88 6.91 -16.25
C TRP A 205 1.94 6.65 -15.17
N ASP A 206 3.16 7.13 -15.41
CA ASP A 206 4.26 7.19 -14.44
C ASP A 206 4.12 8.48 -13.61
N VAL A 207 3.45 8.35 -12.47
CA VAL A 207 3.16 9.48 -11.58
C VAL A 207 4.42 9.90 -10.82
N LEU A 208 5.30 8.95 -10.48
CA LEU A 208 6.53 9.23 -9.72
C LEU A 208 7.44 10.21 -10.47
N HIS A 209 7.59 10.02 -11.78
CA HIS A 209 8.38 10.88 -12.64
C HIS A 209 7.54 11.92 -13.40
N GLY A 210 6.32 12.19 -12.94
CA GLY A 210 5.39 13.13 -13.54
C GLY A 210 5.54 14.58 -13.09
N GLY A 211 4.83 15.47 -13.79
CA GLY A 211 4.58 16.85 -13.37
C GLY A 211 3.35 16.95 -12.47
N PHE A 212 3.51 17.61 -11.32
CA PHE A 212 2.45 17.92 -10.38
C PHE A 212 2.24 19.43 -10.31
N PHE A 213 1.02 19.87 -10.05
CA PHE A 213 0.77 21.22 -9.53
C PHE A 213 0.28 21.13 -8.09
N ILE A 214 0.60 22.16 -7.29
CA ILE A 214 0.11 22.28 -5.92
C ILE A 214 -1.24 23.00 -5.98
N VAL A 215 -2.30 22.35 -5.47
CA VAL A 215 -3.62 22.95 -5.45
C VAL A 215 -3.73 23.95 -4.30
N THR A 216 -3.59 25.24 -4.60
CA THR A 216 -3.79 26.34 -3.64
C THR A 216 -5.17 26.97 -3.75
N ASP A 217 -5.76 26.95 -4.94
CA ASP A 217 -7.11 27.40 -5.25
C ASP A 217 -7.64 26.72 -6.53
N VAL A 218 -8.78 27.18 -7.02
CA VAL A 218 -9.50 26.59 -8.17
C VAL A 218 -8.86 26.89 -9.53
N LEU A 219 -7.89 27.81 -9.59
CA LEU A 219 -7.15 28.25 -10.79
C LEU A 219 -5.64 27.98 -10.66
N SER A 220 -5.24 27.09 -9.76
CA SER A 220 -3.82 26.75 -9.54
C SER A 220 -3.27 25.75 -10.58
N ASP A 221 -4.08 25.39 -11.57
CA ASP A 221 -3.70 24.47 -12.65
C ASP A 221 -2.85 25.13 -13.76
N PRO A 222 -2.09 24.34 -14.53
CA PRO A 222 -1.30 24.81 -15.66
C PRO A 222 -2.05 25.54 -16.79
N ASP A 223 -3.35 25.34 -16.98
CA ASP A 223 -4.13 26.13 -17.96
C ASP A 223 -4.32 27.58 -17.47
N ASN A 224 -4.18 27.82 -16.17
CA ASN A 224 -4.32 29.11 -15.50
C ASN A 224 -2.97 29.65 -14.96
N ASN A 225 -1.87 29.36 -15.67
CA ASN A 225 -0.49 29.74 -15.30
C ASN A 225 0.03 29.09 -14.01
N GLY A 226 -0.62 28.03 -13.52
CA GLY A 226 -0.10 27.17 -12.46
C GLY A 226 1.22 26.53 -12.87
N ARG A 227 2.18 26.50 -11.94
CA ARG A 227 3.50 25.92 -12.20
C ARG A 227 3.51 24.42 -11.93
N LEU A 228 3.99 23.64 -12.89
CA LEU A 228 4.35 22.25 -12.65
C LEU A 228 5.68 22.13 -11.87
N ILE A 229 5.71 21.17 -10.96
CA ILE A 229 6.87 20.74 -10.18
C ILE A 229 7.02 19.22 -10.27
N THR A 230 8.21 18.71 -9.96
CA THR A 230 8.42 17.25 -9.83
C THR A 230 8.30 16.85 -8.37
N LEU A 231 7.88 15.60 -8.11
CA LEU A 231 7.87 15.07 -6.74
C LEU A 231 9.26 15.13 -6.11
N ALA A 232 10.32 14.87 -6.88
CA ALA A 232 11.71 15.01 -6.44
C ALA A 232 12.05 16.44 -5.98
N SER A 233 11.65 17.47 -6.74
CA SER A 233 11.88 18.87 -6.34
C SER A 233 11.09 19.26 -5.08
N TYR A 234 9.88 18.70 -4.91
CA TYR A 234 9.08 18.89 -3.72
C TYR A 234 9.76 18.27 -2.49
N ILE A 235 10.22 17.02 -2.61
CA ILE A 235 10.98 16.31 -1.57
C ILE A 235 12.28 17.05 -1.21
N GLN A 236 12.99 17.61 -2.20
CA GLN A 236 14.20 18.39 -1.92
C GLN A 236 13.90 19.63 -1.05
N LYS A 237 12.75 20.27 -1.27
CA LYS A 237 12.30 21.42 -0.47
C LYS A 237 11.79 21.00 0.91
N TYR A 238 11.08 19.88 0.99
CA TYR A 238 10.48 19.35 2.22
C TYR A 238 10.94 17.89 2.45
N PRO A 239 12.18 17.69 2.93
CA PRO A 239 12.81 16.36 3.01
C PRO A 239 12.15 15.42 4.01
N HIS A 240 11.32 15.95 4.92
CA HIS A 240 10.57 15.20 5.91
C HIS A 240 9.08 15.10 5.59
N ALA A 241 8.65 15.54 4.40
CA ALA A 241 7.25 15.52 4.04
C ALA A 241 6.71 14.08 4.04
N THR A 242 5.52 13.88 4.60
CA THR A 242 4.85 12.57 4.66
C THR A 242 3.49 12.59 3.98
N ILE A 243 3.02 11.42 3.55
CA ILE A 243 1.64 11.26 3.08
C ILE A 243 0.69 11.47 4.25
N ARG A 244 -0.37 12.26 4.04
CA ARG A 244 -1.34 12.54 5.10
C ARG A 244 -2.78 12.25 4.67
N ASN A 245 -3.50 11.49 5.48
CA ASN A 245 -4.96 11.41 5.36
C ASN A 245 -5.56 12.76 5.77
N VAL A 246 -6.49 13.29 4.99
CA VAL A 246 -7.16 14.56 5.35
C VAL A 246 -8.11 14.36 6.54
N GLY A 247 -8.50 15.49 7.15
CA GLY A 247 -9.55 15.53 8.17
C GLY A 247 -10.75 14.66 7.79
N ASN A 248 -11.21 13.85 8.74
CA ASN A 248 -12.15 12.71 8.61
C ASN A 248 -11.53 11.36 8.19
N GLY A 249 -10.20 11.22 8.27
CA GLY A 249 -9.51 9.93 8.03
C GLY A 249 -9.54 9.48 6.57
N ARG A 250 -9.94 10.35 5.65
CA ARG A 250 -10.06 10.00 4.23
C ARG A 250 -8.67 9.97 3.59
N GLY A 251 -8.42 8.94 2.77
CA GLY A 251 -7.09 8.57 2.27
C GLY A 251 -6.23 9.71 1.68
N GLY A 252 -4.92 9.63 1.92
CA GLY A 252 -3.89 10.55 1.46
C GLY A 252 -3.42 10.31 0.03
N ILE A 253 -3.65 9.10 -0.50
CA ILE A 253 -3.51 8.76 -1.92
C ILE A 253 -4.90 8.66 -2.54
N ARG A 254 -5.08 9.21 -3.73
CA ARG A 254 -6.35 9.17 -4.47
C ARG A 254 -6.14 8.98 -5.95
N VAL A 255 -7.06 8.25 -6.56
CA VAL A 255 -7.32 8.36 -7.99
C VAL A 255 -8.78 8.78 -8.16
N GLY A 256 -9.03 9.74 -9.03
CA GLY A 256 -10.36 10.33 -9.11
C GLY A 256 -10.69 11.00 -10.41
N LEU A 257 -11.94 11.42 -10.46
CA LEU A 257 -12.61 12.13 -11.54
C LEU A 257 -13.30 13.37 -10.97
N GLY A 258 -13.51 14.37 -11.82
CA GLY A 258 -14.33 15.54 -11.52
C GLY A 258 -13.49 16.79 -11.29
N GLY A 259 -14.16 17.88 -10.97
CA GLY A 259 -13.55 19.20 -10.90
C GLY A 259 -14.55 20.30 -11.18
N PRO A 260 -14.15 21.57 -11.01
CA PRO A 260 -15.01 22.71 -11.32
C PRO A 260 -15.37 22.82 -12.81
N THR A 261 -14.52 22.32 -13.70
CA THR A 261 -14.64 22.48 -15.16
C THR A 261 -14.77 21.15 -15.89
N PHE A 262 -14.95 20.06 -15.15
CA PHE A 262 -15.01 18.71 -15.71
C PHE A 262 -16.26 18.55 -16.60
N ALA A 263 -16.15 17.87 -17.73
CA ALA A 263 -17.26 17.81 -18.66
C ALA A 263 -18.34 16.78 -18.31
N ASN A 264 -19.48 16.92 -18.98
CA ASN A 264 -20.58 15.98 -18.97
C ASN A 264 -20.20 14.63 -19.62
N ASN A 265 -21.08 13.63 -19.42
CA ASN A 265 -21.11 12.37 -20.17
C ASN A 265 -19.83 11.52 -20.13
N PHE A 266 -19.00 11.70 -19.12
CA PHE A 266 -17.77 10.94 -18.94
C PHE A 266 -18.05 9.50 -18.50
N ILE A 267 -17.34 8.54 -19.10
CA ILE A 267 -17.12 7.18 -18.59
C ILE A 267 -15.65 6.88 -18.73
N GLY A 268 -15.02 6.50 -17.62
CA GLY A 268 -13.64 6.04 -17.62
C GLY A 268 -13.35 5.11 -16.46
N TYR A 269 -12.21 4.44 -16.55
CA TYR A 269 -11.84 3.36 -15.67
C TYR A 269 -10.40 3.53 -15.20
N VAL A 270 -10.11 2.99 -14.01
CA VAL A 270 -8.77 2.93 -13.42
C VAL A 270 -8.49 1.51 -12.97
N ASP A 271 -7.28 1.04 -13.25
CA ASP A 271 -6.78 -0.25 -12.82
C ASP A 271 -5.25 -0.22 -12.69
N ASN A 272 -4.64 -1.32 -12.21
CA ASN A 272 -3.19 -1.53 -12.11
C ASN A 272 -2.49 -0.38 -11.37
N VAL A 273 -3.05 0.01 -10.22
CA VAL A 273 -2.44 1.04 -9.36
C VAL A 273 -1.25 0.40 -8.65
N LYS A 274 -0.08 1.02 -8.77
CA LYS A 274 1.15 0.56 -8.13
C LYS A 274 1.71 1.64 -7.22
N ILE A 275 2.03 1.22 -6.00
CA ILE A 275 2.64 2.07 -4.99
C ILE A 275 3.80 1.30 -4.38
N GLY A 276 5.02 1.77 -4.67
CA GLY A 276 6.27 1.24 -4.17
C GLY A 276 6.79 2.09 -3.04
N ILE A 277 7.03 1.47 -1.88
CA ILE A 277 7.60 2.11 -0.70
C ILE A 277 8.89 1.38 -0.31
N ALA A 278 9.98 2.12 -0.19
CA ALA A 278 11.31 1.62 0.16
C ALA A 278 11.74 0.40 -0.68
N GLY A 279 11.42 0.42 -1.98
CA GLY A 279 11.74 -0.65 -2.93
C GLY A 279 10.73 -1.80 -2.97
N GLN A 280 9.70 -1.79 -2.11
CA GLN A 280 8.65 -2.80 -2.10
C GLN A 280 7.37 -2.28 -2.78
N THR A 281 7.03 -2.87 -3.92
CA THR A 281 5.84 -2.50 -4.70
C THR A 281 4.62 -3.32 -4.32
N THR A 282 3.54 -2.61 -3.97
CA THR A 282 2.19 -3.17 -3.94
C THR A 282 1.48 -2.83 -5.24
N THR A 283 1.01 -3.86 -5.95
CA THR A 283 0.13 -3.70 -7.11
C THR A 283 -1.30 -3.98 -6.68
N TYR A 284 -2.24 -3.10 -7.02
CA TYR A 284 -3.66 -3.24 -6.73
C TYR A 284 -4.43 -3.57 -7.99
N ASP A 285 -5.21 -4.65 -7.90
CA ASP A 285 -6.10 -5.19 -8.94
C ASP A 285 -7.56 -5.00 -8.47
N PHE A 286 -8.35 -4.17 -9.15
CA PHE A 286 -9.69 -3.80 -8.67
C PHE A 286 -10.77 -4.69 -9.28
N GLU A 287 -11.53 -5.38 -8.45
CA GLU A 287 -12.53 -6.38 -8.86
C GLU A 287 -13.92 -6.06 -8.30
N ASN A 288 -14.96 -6.48 -9.02
CA ASN A 288 -16.38 -6.27 -8.66
C ASN A 288 -17.01 -7.48 -7.97
#